data_AF-A0A7S1UWI0-F1
#
_entry.id   AF-A0A7S1UWI0-F1
#
_cell.length_a   1.000
_cell.length_b   1.000
_cell.length_c   1.000
_cell.angle_alpha   90.00
_cell.angle_beta   90.00
_cell.angle_gamma   90.00
#
_symmetry.space_group_name_H-M   'P 1'
#
loop_
_entity.id
_entity.type
_entity.pdbx_description
1 polymer ?
#
loop_
_entity_poly.entity_id
_entity_poly.type
_entity_poly.pdbx_seq_one_letter_code
_entity_poly.pdbx_strand_id
1 'polypeptide(L)'
;RKDIGRLLWYLYHTVLEDVGVQRSGVVVIELEQSLPIRTIAVHHFYDSNVIDFILSFVLFLMGRELRLRYNHYPLGRYDDDQFLEQLKEFGILAAMLPTWVKGGTMEFDPEQWLEERRREELRFSQQ
;
A
#
# COMPACT_ATOMS: atom_id res chain seq x y z
N ARG A 1 2.27 13.84 24.20
CA ARG A 1 2.53 12.48 23.62
C ARG A 1 1.24 11.66 23.47
N LYS A 2 0.30 11.68 24.42
CA LYS A 2 -1.00 10.98 24.29
C LYS A 2 -1.90 11.55 23.17
N ASP A 3 -1.72 12.82 22.81
CA ASP A 3 -2.58 13.49 21.82
C ASP A 3 -2.20 13.15 20.37
N ILE A 4 -0.91 12.93 20.10
CA ILE A 4 -0.44 12.52 18.77
C ILE A 4 -0.98 11.14 18.39
N GLY A 5 -1.04 10.21 19.35
CA GLY A 5 -1.61 8.87 19.11
C GLY A 5 -3.09 8.93 18.75
N ARG A 6 -3.87 9.81 19.36
CA ARG A 6 -5.28 10.02 19.01
C ARG A 6 -5.44 10.69 17.65
N LEU A 7 -4.63 11.70 17.36
CA LEU A 7 -4.64 12.35 16.05
C LEU A 7 -4.30 11.34 14.93
N LEU A 8 -3.30 10.49 15.15
CA LEU A 8 -2.94 9.41 14.24
C LEU A 8 -4.07 8.40 14.07
N TRP A 9 -4.70 7.99 15.17
CA TRP A 9 -5.85 7.11 15.13
C TRP A 9 -7.00 7.71 14.32
N TYR A 10 -7.30 9.00 14.51
CA TYR A 10 -8.35 9.67 13.75
C TYR A 10 -7.99 9.83 12.28
N LEU A 11 -6.77 10.25 11.94
CA LEU A 11 -6.33 10.34 10.55
C LEU A 11 -6.37 8.98 9.85
N TYR A 12 -5.93 7.92 10.54
CA TYR A 12 -5.98 6.56 10.04
C TYR A 12 -7.43 6.10 9.83
N HIS A 13 -8.32 6.34 10.80
CA HIS A 13 -9.74 6.00 10.66
C HIS A 13 -10.44 6.78 9.54
N THR A 14 -10.20 8.09 9.43
CA THR A 14 -10.80 8.91 8.37
C THR A 14 -10.34 8.46 6.99
N VAL A 15 -9.06 8.10 6.84
CA VAL A 15 -8.51 7.54 5.60
C VAL A 15 -9.06 6.15 5.31
N LEU A 16 -9.23 5.30 6.33
CA LEU A 16 -9.83 3.98 6.18
C LEU A 16 -11.33 4.03 5.93
N GLU A 17 -12.06 5.04 6.37
CA GLU A 17 -13.51 5.17 6.16
C GLU A 17 -13.86 5.74 4.77
N ASP A 18 -12.89 6.36 4.08
CA ASP A 18 -13.07 6.88 2.73
C ASP A 18 -12.97 5.76 1.67
N VAL A 19 -14.09 5.45 1.04
CA VAL A 19 -14.22 4.42 0.00
C VAL A 19 -13.37 4.73 -1.24
N GLY A 20 -13.11 6.01 -1.53
CA GLY A 20 -12.21 6.43 -2.61
C GLY A 20 -10.75 6.13 -2.29
N VAL A 21 -10.35 6.31 -1.02
CA VAL A 21 -8.99 5.99 -0.55
C VAL A 21 -8.77 4.47 -0.47
N GLN A 22 -9.77 3.73 0.00
CA GLN A 22 -9.72 2.26 -0.04
C GLN A 22 -9.56 1.70 -1.47
N ARG A 23 -10.18 2.36 -2.46
CA ARG A 23 -10.09 1.97 -3.88
C ARG A 23 -8.77 2.36 -4.55
N SER A 24 -8.01 3.31 -3.98
CA SER A 24 -6.73 3.78 -4.56
C SER A 24 -5.51 2.98 -4.10
N GLY A 25 -5.66 2.09 -3.11
CA GLY A 25 -4.62 1.16 -2.69
C GLY A 25 -4.27 1.31 -1.20
N VAL A 26 -4.20 0.18 -0.51
CA VAL A 26 -4.01 0.11 0.96
C VAL A 26 -2.61 0.56 1.36
N VAL A 27 -2.53 1.53 2.28
CA VAL A 27 -1.29 1.88 2.99
C VAL A 27 -1.02 0.83 4.07
N VAL A 28 -0.09 -0.09 3.81
CA VAL A 28 0.42 -1.00 4.85
C VAL A 28 1.48 -0.27 5.66
N ILE A 29 1.09 0.25 6.82
CA ILE A 29 2.02 0.82 7.80
C ILE A 29 2.62 -0.34 8.60
N GLU A 30 3.77 -0.85 8.15
CA GLU A 30 4.55 -1.82 8.90
C GLU A 30 5.35 -1.09 9.99
N LEU A 31 5.02 -1.35 11.26
CA LEU A 31 5.87 -0.98 12.37
C LEU A 31 6.97 -2.03 12.47
N GLU A 32 8.21 -1.61 12.22
CA GLU A 32 9.48 -2.35 12.06
C GLU A 32 9.78 -3.47 13.09
N GLN A 33 8.93 -3.69 14.10
CA GLN A 33 9.15 -4.64 15.18
C GLN A 33 7.99 -5.62 15.42
N SER A 34 6.85 -5.50 14.72
CA SER A 34 5.68 -6.34 15.00
C SER A 34 5.57 -7.58 14.12
N LEU A 35 6.23 -7.62 12.96
CA LEU A 35 6.16 -8.75 12.02
C LEU A 35 7.58 -9.13 11.55
N PRO A 36 7.92 -10.44 11.46
CA PRO A 36 9.21 -10.89 10.95
C PRO A 36 9.25 -10.86 9.41
N ILE A 37 8.79 -9.77 8.80
CA ILE A 37 8.75 -9.57 7.36
C ILE A 37 9.79 -8.49 7.02
N ARG A 38 10.57 -8.73 5.97
CA ARG A 38 11.54 -7.73 5.48
C ARG A 38 10.89 -6.92 4.37
N THR A 39 10.51 -5.68 4.67
CA THR A 39 9.99 -4.74 3.66
C THR A 39 11.10 -4.41 2.65
N ILE A 40 10.91 -4.75 1.38
CA ILE A 40 11.89 -4.44 0.32
C ILE A 40 11.64 -3.03 -0.23
N ALA A 41 10.38 -2.73 -0.53
CA ALA A 41 9.93 -1.44 -1.03
C ALA A 41 8.48 -1.20 -0.61
N VAL A 42 8.12 0.07 -0.44
CA VAL A 42 6.74 0.52 -0.28
C VAL A 42 6.44 1.43 -1.47
N HIS A 43 5.46 1.07 -2.29
CA HIS A 43 5.08 1.87 -3.44
C HIS A 43 3.72 2.49 -3.19
N HIS A 44 3.62 3.79 -3.41
CA HIS A 44 2.39 4.54 -3.20
C HIS A 44 1.93 5.28 -4.45
N PHE A 45 0.68 5.09 -4.84
CA PHE A 45 0.15 5.47 -6.14
C PHE A 45 -1.12 6.32 -6.02
N TYR A 46 -1.31 7.25 -6.95
CA TYR A 46 -2.57 7.97 -7.20
C TYR A 46 -3.12 8.83 -6.05
N ASP A 47 -2.24 9.59 -5.41
CA ASP A 47 -2.68 10.44 -4.32
C ASP A 47 -3.39 11.73 -4.74
N SER A 48 -4.34 12.10 -3.88
CA SER A 48 -4.81 13.47 -3.78
C SER A 48 -3.87 14.28 -2.89
N ASN A 49 -3.85 15.60 -3.07
CA ASN A 49 -3.05 16.53 -2.24
C ASN A 49 -3.27 16.34 -0.72
N VAL A 50 -4.43 15.83 -0.30
CA VAL A 50 -4.74 15.55 1.10
C VAL A 50 -3.94 14.33 1.60
N ILE A 51 -3.82 13.29 0.78
CA ILE A 51 -3.07 12.08 1.14
C ILE A 51 -1.58 12.38 1.21
N ASP A 52 -1.04 13.22 0.31
CA ASP A 52 0.35 13.71 0.38
C ASP A 52 0.68 14.34 1.74
N PHE A 53 -0.23 15.16 2.27
CA PHE A 53 -0.07 15.77 3.58
C PHE A 53 -0.05 14.73 4.71
N ILE A 54 -0.98 13.77 4.68
CA ILE A 54 -1.06 12.71 5.68
C ILE A 54 0.19 11.81 5.62
N LEU A 55 0.63 11.45 4.42
CA LEU A 55 1.83 10.64 4.21
C LEU A 55 3.09 11.35 4.67
N SER A 56 3.20 12.66 4.49
CA SER A 56 4.32 13.43 5.04
C SER A 56 4.50 13.15 6.54
N PHE A 57 3.38 13.04 7.27
CA PHE A 57 3.39 12.70 8.69
C PHE A 57 3.67 11.22 8.96
N VAL A 58 3.09 10.31 8.18
CA VAL A 58 3.37 8.86 8.28
C VAL A 58 4.86 8.59 8.01
N LEU A 59 5.42 9.18 6.96
CA LEU A 59 6.83 9.08 6.61
C LEU A 59 7.72 9.64 7.71
N PHE A 60 7.33 10.74 8.38
CA PHE A 60 8.07 11.25 9.54
C PHE A 60 8.16 10.20 10.67
N LEU A 61 7.09 9.45 10.90
CA LEU A 61 7.05 8.38 11.91
C LEU A 61 7.74 7.10 11.46
N MET A 62 7.84 6.86 10.15
CA MET A 62 8.60 5.72 9.62
C MET A 62 10.08 5.84 10.00
N GLY A 63 10.70 4.69 10.28
CA GLY A 63 12.14 4.60 10.46
C GLY A 63 12.90 5.12 9.24
N ARG A 64 14.16 5.51 9.43
CA ARG A 64 15.03 5.97 8.33
C ARG A 64 15.13 4.93 7.21
N GLU A 65 15.22 3.66 7.57
CA GLU A 65 15.31 2.53 6.64
C GLU A 65 14.06 2.39 5.78
N LEU A 66 12.88 2.39 6.39
CA LEU A 66 11.60 2.32 5.67
C LEU A 66 11.39 3.53 4.74
N ARG A 67 11.76 4.75 5.18
CA ARG A 67 11.69 5.93 4.31
C ARG A 67 12.56 5.83 3.06
N LEU A 68 13.74 5.20 3.16
CA LEU A 68 14.62 4.99 2.00
C LEU A 68 14.04 3.99 0.99
N ARG A 69 13.09 3.17 1.42
CA ARG A 69 12.41 2.16 0.60
C ARG A 69 11.04 2.62 0.11
N TYR A 70 10.63 3.83 0.49
CA TYR A 70 9.35 4.41 0.11
C TYR A 70 9.46 5.13 -1.24
N ASN A 71 8.62 4.72 -2.19
CA ASN A 71 8.53 5.28 -3.53
C ASN A 71 7.14 5.88 -3.73
N HIS A 72 7.10 7.15 -4.11
CA HIS A 72 5.85 7.88 -4.31
C HIS A 72 5.65 8.26 -5.78
N TYR A 73 4.47 7.91 -6.31
CA TYR A 73 4.06 8.13 -7.68
C TYR A 73 2.81 9.04 -7.71
N PRO A 74 3.00 10.38 -7.63
CA PRO A 74 1.89 11.32 -7.59
C PRO A 74 1.08 11.30 -8.90
N LEU A 75 -0.23 11.57 -8.76
CA LEU A 75 -1.17 11.59 -9.87
C LEU A 75 -0.75 12.62 -10.93
N GLY A 76 -0.73 12.19 -12.19
CA GLY A 76 -0.45 13.07 -13.34
C GLY A 76 1.03 13.40 -13.60
N ARG A 77 1.96 12.90 -12.77
CA ARG A 77 3.40 13.12 -12.98
C ARG A 77 4.04 12.14 -13.97
N TYR A 78 3.52 10.92 -14.03
CA TYR A 78 4.02 9.84 -14.88
C TYR A 78 2.93 9.39 -15.85
N ASP A 79 3.31 9.15 -17.10
CA ASP A 79 2.50 8.32 -18.00
C ASP A 79 2.57 6.84 -17.59
N ASP A 80 1.75 6.00 -18.22
CA ASP A 80 1.65 4.57 -17.92
C ASP A 80 2.99 3.86 -18.11
N ASP A 81 3.72 4.20 -19.17
CA ASP A 81 4.98 3.53 -19.52
C ASP A 81 6.09 3.88 -18.52
N GLN A 82 6.26 5.16 -18.18
CA GLN A 82 7.21 5.62 -17.17
C GLN A 82 6.92 5.01 -15.81
N PHE A 83 5.65 4.92 -15.43
CA PHE A 83 5.23 4.30 -14.19
C PHE A 83 5.63 2.80 -14.14
N LEU A 84 5.34 2.07 -15.21
CA LEU A 84 5.67 0.66 -15.32
C LEU A 84 7.18 0.41 -15.40
N GLU A 85 7.94 1.29 -16.06
CA GLU A 85 9.41 1.21 -16.08
C GLU A 85 10.00 1.32 -14.67
N GLN A 86 9.49 2.22 -13.84
CA GLN A 86 9.92 2.33 -12.44
C GLN A 86 9.61 1.06 -11.64
N LEU A 87 8.42 0.47 -11.83
CA LEU A 87 8.04 -0.77 -11.15
C LEU A 87 8.88 -1.98 -11.60
N LYS A 88 9.31 -1.98 -12.86
CA LYS A 88 10.16 -3.03 -13.42
C LYS A 88 11.53 -3.11 -12.74
N GLU A 89 12.07 -1.99 -12.23
CA GLU A 89 13.30 -1.98 -11.42
C GLU A 89 13.17 -2.82 -10.14
N PHE A 90 11.94 -3.02 -9.65
CA PHE A 90 11.61 -3.84 -8.48
C PHE A 90 11.13 -5.25 -8.87
N GLY A 91 11.18 -5.61 -10.16
CA GLY A 91 10.68 -6.89 -10.67
C GLY A 91 9.15 -6.99 -10.74
N ILE A 92 8.44 -5.87 -10.59
CA ILE A 92 6.98 -5.82 -10.68
C ILE A 92 6.60 -5.55 -12.15
N LEU A 93 5.95 -6.53 -12.78
CA LEU A 93 5.52 -6.43 -14.17
C LEU A 93 4.06 -6.00 -14.26
N ALA A 94 3.68 -5.34 -15.35
CA ALA A 94 2.29 -4.98 -15.66
C ALA A 94 1.30 -6.17 -15.52
N ALA A 95 1.74 -7.36 -15.92
CA ALA A 95 0.96 -8.60 -15.82
C ALA A 95 0.68 -9.06 -14.39
N MET A 96 1.39 -8.53 -13.39
CA MET A 96 1.18 -8.81 -11.97
C MET A 96 0.29 -7.76 -11.29
N LEU A 97 0.01 -6.65 -11.98
CA LEU A 97 -0.76 -5.55 -11.44
C LEU A 97 -2.23 -5.69 -11.81
N PRO A 98 -3.15 -5.49 -10.87
CA PRO A 98 -4.58 -5.49 -11.15
C PRO A 98 -4.96 -4.44 -12.20
N THR A 99 -6.01 -4.68 -12.97
CA THR A 99 -6.52 -3.74 -13.99
C THR A 99 -6.97 -2.38 -13.45
N TRP A 100 -7.23 -2.26 -12.15
CA TRP A 100 -7.54 -0.98 -11.51
C TRP A 100 -6.28 -0.15 -11.16
N VAL A 101 -5.09 -0.75 -11.23
CA VAL A 101 -3.81 -0.03 -11.23
C VAL A 101 -3.48 0.39 -12.66
N LYS A 102 -3.04 1.63 -12.87
CA LYS A 102 -2.69 2.15 -14.20
C LYS A 102 -1.64 1.26 -14.87
N GLY A 103 -1.92 0.82 -16.10
CA GLY A 103 -1.06 -0.09 -16.85
C GLY A 103 -1.11 -1.57 -16.42
N GLY A 104 -1.92 -1.92 -15.42
CA GLY A 104 -2.08 -3.32 -14.98
C GLY A 104 -2.98 -4.13 -15.89
N THR A 105 -2.68 -5.43 -16.01
CA THR A 105 -3.44 -6.36 -16.88
C THR A 105 -3.97 -7.60 -16.16
N MET A 106 -3.74 -7.72 -14.85
CA MET A 106 -4.24 -8.85 -14.06
C MET A 106 -5.70 -8.63 -13.70
N GLU A 107 -6.57 -9.57 -14.04
CA GLU A 107 -7.90 -9.63 -13.45
C GLU A 107 -7.77 -10.14 -12.01
N PHE A 108 -8.04 -9.26 -11.05
CA PHE A 108 -8.00 -9.60 -9.63
C PHE A 108 -9.43 -9.76 -9.11
N ASP A 109 -9.78 -10.95 -8.67
CA ASP A 109 -11.03 -11.25 -7.96
C ASP A 109 -10.76 -11.27 -6.44
N PRO A 110 -11.20 -10.23 -5.70
CA PRO A 110 -10.98 -10.15 -4.26
C PRO A 110 -11.71 -11.25 -3.50
N GLU A 111 -12.88 -11.68 -3.96
CA GLU A 111 -13.69 -12.70 -3.28
C GLU A 111 -13.03 -14.07 -3.39
N GLN A 112 -12.55 -14.41 -4.58
CA GLN A 112 -11.78 -15.63 -4.79
C GLN A 112 -10.52 -15.65 -3.93
N TRP A 113 -9.74 -14.55 -3.91
CA TRP A 113 -8.51 -14.47 -3.12
C TRP A 113 -8.79 -14.66 -1.62
N LEU A 114 -9.84 -14.04 -1.08
CA LEU A 114 -10.24 -14.20 0.32
C LEU A 114 -10.64 -15.64 0.64
N GLU A 115 -11.37 -16.30 -0.24
CA GLU A 115 -11.81 -17.67 -0.04
C GLU A 115 -10.64 -18.67 -0.07
N GLU A 116 -9.67 -18.46 -0.96
CA GLU A 116 -8.42 -19.24 -0.97
C GLU A 116 -7.64 -19.11 0.33
N ARG A 117 -7.53 -17.89 0.89
CA ARG A 117 -6.85 -17.65 2.17
C ARG A 117 -7.54 -18.36 3.33
N ARG A 118 -8.88 -18.27 3.43
CA ARG A 118 -9.65 -19.01 4.45
C ARG A 118 -9.41 -20.52 4.36
N ARG A 119 -9.34 -21.06 3.14
CA ARG A 119 -9.10 -22.49 2.91
C ARG A 119 -7.69 -22.90 3.37
N GLU A 120 -6.68 -22.07 3.13
CA GLU A 120 -5.32 -22.30 3.63
C GLU A 120 -5.26 -22.27 5.16
N GLU A 121 -5.89 -21.27 5.80
CA GLU A 121 -5.97 -21.17 7.26
C GLU A 121 -6.62 -22.41 7.88
N LEU A 122 -7.72 -22.90 7.29
CA LEU A 122 -8.37 -24.13 7.74
C LEU A 122 -7.44 -25.35 7.64
N ARG A 123 -6.65 -25.47 6.56
CA ARG A 123 -5.65 -26.56 6.41
C ARG A 123 -4.57 -26.50 7.47
N PHE A 124 -4.06 -25.31 7.79
CA PHE A 124 -3.05 -25.15 8.85
C PHE A 124 -3.64 -25.43 10.24
N SER A 125 -4.91 -25.11 10.48
CA SER A 125 -5.55 -25.37 11.78
C SER A 125 -5.78 -26.85 12.09
N GLN A 126 -5.71 -27.72 11.08
CA GLN A 126 -5.89 -29.18 11.20
C GLN A 126 -4.57 -29.95 11.34
N GLN A 127 -3.42 -29.28 11.24
CA GLN A 127 -2.08 -29.87 11.42
C GLN A 127 -1.58 -29.66 12.84
#